data_AF-A0A1B1NNU2-F1
#
_entry.id   AF-A0A1B1NNU2-F1
#
_cell.length_a   1.000
_cell.length_b   1.000
_cell.length_c   1.000
_cell.angle_alpha   90.00
_cell.angle_beta   90.00
_cell.angle_gamma   90.00
#
_symmetry.space_group_name_H-M   'P 1'
#
loop_
_entity.id
_entity.type
_entity.pdbx_description
1 polymer ?
#
loop_
_entity_poly.entity_id
_entity_poly.type
_entity_poly.pdbx_seq_one_letter_code
_entity_poly.pdbx_strand_id
1 'polypeptide(L)'
;MMNKAYVRIFSLMAGVIFSVFCSAQVFAQPKGAVCIINADNQIVVVDEILTGKVSLPAGTIGADELPQVAAQREAWEETGLVVTVGEELARNQKAIFYHCVSDSEIIAFQQQDKREGRVLPNWFAPHYGIEVSSARLIDPKQLNVADYRYPQQWPLVQDLFAKTAPQSVNYVNNLFEAAPGYNQVELQWIASLQSWVAHLDSRVSSFVDSFLLTGLVFTSSWWLLLLLPICYGYFERNFTLKLLFTLIITTLLVQVGQLGFAQPRPYVYLPLLEKGTQVGFGLPNLAIALWAVVITMLLKRTRLWGFNKGSMVCIALLGWLSIALVYSGSAFVLDCLAGLLLGWLCAWHMTRLDRQIGVESEQLFQQKGVWLLAMTASGILLLWWQTPMLLTLALMTTVILLIMMCVRLPERVSMRSMMVLILLLVACSLALVGLHKQVDSSNLYALLVDGLHWPLLLLISASYLMMNKTKA
;
A
#
# COMPACT_ATOMS: atom_id res chain seq x y z
N MET A 1 21.64 -31.11 -7.96
CA MET A 1 22.05 -30.95 -6.54
C MET A 1 21.75 -29.53 -6.10
N MET A 2 20.76 -29.33 -5.22
CA MET A 2 20.45 -28.01 -4.67
C MET A 2 21.65 -27.56 -3.83
N ASN A 3 22.32 -26.48 -4.23
CA ASN A 3 23.58 -26.04 -3.64
C ASN A 3 23.38 -25.74 -2.14
N LYS A 4 24.31 -26.19 -1.26
CA LYS A 4 24.21 -26.08 0.22
C LYS A 4 23.89 -24.65 0.71
N ALA A 5 24.27 -23.64 -0.08
CA ALA A 5 23.92 -22.25 0.15
C ALA A 5 22.39 -21.97 0.08
N TYR A 6 21.65 -22.62 -0.82
CA TYR A 6 20.18 -22.45 -0.91
C TYR A 6 19.45 -23.06 0.25
N VAL A 7 19.84 -24.26 0.68
CA VAL A 7 19.27 -24.86 1.89
C VAL A 7 19.50 -23.90 3.06
N ARG A 8 20.68 -23.30 3.18
CA ARG A 8 20.94 -22.29 4.22
C ARG A 8 20.09 -21.03 4.09
N ILE A 9 19.93 -20.44 2.89
CA ILE A 9 19.10 -19.23 2.70
C ILE A 9 17.63 -19.53 2.96
N PHE A 10 17.10 -20.62 2.40
CA PHE A 10 15.71 -21.03 2.60
C PHE A 10 15.46 -21.43 4.05
N SER A 11 16.40 -22.10 4.72
CA SER A 11 16.30 -22.43 6.15
C SER A 11 16.45 -21.19 7.05
N LEU A 12 17.29 -20.22 6.70
CA LEU A 12 17.40 -18.95 7.43
C LEU A 12 16.14 -18.10 7.27
N MET A 13 15.60 -18.01 6.05
CA MET A 13 14.35 -17.31 5.80
C MET A 13 13.18 -18.04 6.46
N ALA A 14 13.10 -19.38 6.35
CA ALA A 14 12.12 -20.17 7.08
C ALA A 14 12.28 -19.98 8.59
N GLY A 15 13.51 -19.85 9.10
CA GLY A 15 13.79 -19.52 10.50
C GLY A 15 13.28 -18.12 10.90
N VAL A 16 13.51 -17.10 10.07
CA VAL A 16 13.01 -15.73 10.30
C VAL A 16 11.49 -15.69 10.24
N ILE A 17 10.89 -16.29 9.21
CA ILE A 17 9.44 -16.43 9.05
C ILE A 17 8.87 -17.19 10.25
N PHE A 18 9.47 -18.32 10.64
CA PHE A 18 9.05 -19.14 11.78
C PHE A 18 9.20 -18.39 13.12
N SER A 19 10.23 -17.58 13.30
CA SER A 19 10.35 -16.72 14.49
C SER A 19 9.26 -15.65 14.55
N VAL A 20 8.89 -15.03 13.41
CA VAL A 20 7.74 -14.12 13.33
C VAL A 20 6.43 -14.87 13.64
N PHE A 21 6.28 -16.11 13.16
CA PHE A 21 5.12 -16.97 13.49
C PHE A 21 5.04 -17.32 14.98
N CYS A 22 6.17 -17.68 15.62
CA CYS A 22 6.21 -18.04 17.04
C CYS A 22 5.90 -16.86 17.96
N SER A 23 6.22 -15.63 17.55
CA SER A 23 5.85 -14.41 18.29
C SER A 23 4.35 -14.08 18.19
N ALA A 24 3.62 -14.65 17.23
CA ALA A 24 2.21 -14.31 16.94
C ALA A 24 1.18 -15.26 17.60
N GLN A 25 1.59 -16.19 18.47
CA GLN A 25 0.66 -17.14 19.10
C GLN A 25 0.86 -17.25 20.61
N VAL A 26 0.19 -16.39 21.37
CA VAL A 26 -0.18 -16.70 22.76
C VAL A 26 -1.63 -16.23 23.04
N PHE A 27 -2.40 -17.12 23.69
CA PHE A 27 -3.67 -16.93 24.42
C PHE A 27 -5.01 -17.37 23.81
N ALA A 28 -5.81 -17.94 24.73
CA ALA A 28 -7.02 -18.76 24.56
C ALA A 28 -8.26 -18.15 25.26
N GLN A 29 -8.34 -16.82 25.31
CA GLN A 29 -9.54 -16.04 25.70
C GLN A 29 -10.24 -15.52 24.42
N PRO A 30 -11.53 -15.08 24.43
CA PRO A 30 -12.14 -14.46 23.26
C PRO A 30 -11.23 -13.35 22.77
N LYS A 31 -10.80 -13.47 21.51
CA LYS A 31 -9.65 -12.75 21.00
C LYS A 31 -9.96 -11.30 20.68
N GLY A 32 -11.21 -10.98 20.34
CA GLY A 32 -11.59 -9.64 19.91
C GLY A 32 -12.73 -9.00 20.69
N ALA A 33 -12.74 -7.68 20.69
CA ALA A 33 -13.86 -6.87 21.14
C ALA A 33 -14.37 -6.03 19.97
N VAL A 34 -15.69 -5.94 19.83
CA VAL A 34 -16.36 -5.37 18.65
C VAL A 34 -17.33 -4.29 19.11
N CYS A 35 -17.27 -3.13 18.47
CA CYS A 35 -18.25 -2.06 18.67
C CYS A 35 -19.33 -2.09 17.59
N ILE A 36 -20.59 -2.22 17.99
CA ILE A 36 -21.74 -1.96 17.13
C ILE A 36 -22.22 -0.54 17.41
N ILE A 37 -22.01 0.34 16.44
CA ILE A 37 -22.38 1.75 16.50
C ILE A 37 -23.53 1.97 15.51
N ASN A 38 -24.68 2.38 16.04
CA ASN A 38 -25.88 2.69 15.26
C ASN A 38 -26.04 4.20 15.13
N ALA A 39 -26.03 4.69 13.89
CA ALA A 39 -26.16 6.09 13.57
C ALA A 39 -27.18 6.26 12.43
N ASP A 40 -28.28 6.96 12.70
CA ASP A 40 -29.42 7.12 11.78
C ASP A 40 -29.93 5.80 11.14
N ASN A 41 -30.00 4.72 11.95
CA ASN A 41 -30.36 3.37 11.50
C ASN A 41 -29.39 2.79 10.45
N GLN A 42 -28.17 3.29 10.43
CA GLN A 42 -27.05 2.73 9.68
C GLN A 42 -25.98 2.23 10.66
N ILE A 43 -25.26 1.19 10.28
CA ILE A 43 -24.16 0.65 11.07
C ILE A 43 -22.83 1.24 10.60
N VAL A 44 -21.98 1.62 11.55
CA VAL A 44 -20.59 2.02 11.25
C VAL A 44 -19.78 0.76 10.91
N VAL A 45 -19.12 0.79 9.76
CA VAL A 45 -18.19 -0.25 9.31
C VAL A 45 -16.90 0.38 8.81
N VAL A 46 -15.87 -0.45 8.68
CA VAL A 46 -14.55 -0.06 8.16
C VAL A 46 -14.17 -0.90 6.95
N ASP A 47 -13.37 -0.30 6.07
CA ASP A 47 -12.75 -0.97 4.93
C ASP A 47 -11.31 -1.37 5.24
N GLU A 48 -11.08 -2.66 5.41
CA GLU A 48 -9.76 -3.19 5.69
C GLU A 48 -8.87 -3.18 4.44
N ILE A 49 -7.66 -2.63 4.58
CA ILE A 49 -6.65 -2.58 3.52
C ILE A 49 -6.14 -3.97 3.18
N LEU A 50 -5.82 -4.77 4.20
CA LEU A 50 -5.18 -6.07 4.02
C LEU A 50 -6.13 -7.11 3.44
N THR A 51 -7.35 -7.22 3.96
CA THR A 51 -8.31 -8.21 3.47
C THR A 51 -9.09 -7.72 2.25
N GLY A 52 -9.20 -6.40 2.07
CA GLY A 52 -10.09 -5.78 1.10
C GLY A 52 -11.57 -5.96 1.43
N LYS A 53 -11.90 -6.38 2.66
CA LYS A 53 -13.25 -6.67 3.14
C LYS A 53 -13.78 -5.55 4.03
N VAL A 54 -15.10 -5.55 4.19
CA VAL A 54 -15.80 -4.72 5.17
C VAL A 54 -15.85 -5.45 6.50
N SER A 55 -15.57 -4.75 7.59
CA SER A 55 -15.68 -5.29 8.95
C SER A 55 -16.29 -4.26 9.91
N LEU A 56 -16.65 -4.72 11.11
CA LEU A 56 -17.04 -3.83 12.20
C LEU A 56 -15.78 -3.30 12.88
N PRO A 57 -15.83 -2.10 13.50
CA PRO A 57 -14.74 -1.60 14.32
C PRO A 57 -14.39 -2.61 15.43
N ALA A 58 -13.22 -3.24 15.31
CA ALA A 58 -12.90 -4.40 16.12
C ALA A 58 -11.43 -4.81 16.05
N GLY A 59 -10.90 -5.26 17.19
CA GLY A 59 -9.57 -5.85 17.20
C GLY A 59 -9.27 -6.58 18.50
N THR A 60 -8.00 -6.89 18.70
CA THR A 60 -7.57 -7.89 19.69
C THR A 60 -7.57 -7.32 21.10
N ILE A 61 -8.05 -8.09 22.07
CA ILE A 61 -7.99 -7.71 23.49
C ILE A 61 -6.55 -7.91 23.98
N GLY A 62 -5.90 -6.85 24.46
CA GLY A 62 -4.56 -6.89 25.04
C GLY A 62 -4.44 -7.79 26.28
N ALA A 63 -3.21 -8.19 26.62
CA ALA A 63 -2.93 -9.15 27.70
C ALA A 63 -3.47 -8.75 29.09
N ASP A 64 -3.64 -7.46 29.34
CA ASP A 64 -4.18 -6.87 30.58
C ASP A 64 -5.31 -5.85 30.30
N GLU A 65 -5.93 -5.93 29.12
CA GLU A 65 -6.95 -4.98 28.68
C GLU A 65 -8.36 -5.53 28.95
N LEU A 66 -9.24 -4.71 29.51
CA LEU A 66 -10.66 -5.08 29.62
C LEU A 66 -11.30 -5.12 28.22
N PRO A 67 -12.17 -6.08 27.91
CA PRO A 67 -12.80 -6.17 26.59
C PRO A 67 -13.52 -4.88 26.15
N GLN A 68 -14.15 -4.15 27.08
CA GLN A 68 -14.79 -2.87 26.80
C GLN A 68 -13.75 -1.81 26.39
N VAL A 69 -12.59 -1.78 27.06
CA VAL A 69 -11.50 -0.86 26.74
C VAL A 69 -10.93 -1.17 25.35
N ALA A 70 -10.80 -2.46 25.02
CA ALA A 70 -10.42 -2.88 23.68
C ALA A 70 -11.43 -2.40 22.63
N ALA A 71 -12.73 -2.60 22.85
CA ALA A 71 -13.77 -2.12 21.91
C ALA A 71 -13.71 -0.59 21.71
N GLN A 72 -13.50 0.16 22.78
CA GLN A 72 -13.34 1.62 22.75
C GLN A 72 -12.09 2.04 21.96
N ARG A 73 -10.95 1.41 22.26
CA ARG A 73 -9.67 1.69 21.59
C ARG A 73 -9.76 1.41 20.10
N GLU A 74 -10.27 0.25 19.71
CA GLU A 74 -10.38 -0.17 18.30
C GLU A 74 -11.34 0.74 17.53
N ALA A 75 -12.46 1.16 18.13
CA ALA A 75 -13.35 2.16 17.52
C ALA A 75 -12.61 3.48 17.23
N TRP A 76 -11.81 3.98 18.18
CA TRP A 76 -11.00 5.18 17.98
C TRP A 76 -9.90 4.96 16.93
N GLU A 77 -9.16 3.86 17.02
CA GLU A 77 -8.03 3.54 16.15
C GLU A 77 -8.45 3.39 14.68
N GLU A 78 -9.60 2.78 14.42
CA GLU A 78 -10.07 2.45 13.07
C GLU A 78 -11.00 3.50 12.45
N THR A 79 -11.86 4.13 13.26
CA THR A 79 -12.88 5.09 12.77
C THR A 79 -12.62 6.53 13.15
N GLY A 80 -11.80 6.77 14.19
CA GLY A 80 -11.64 8.09 14.80
C GLY A 80 -12.81 8.49 15.70
N LEU A 81 -13.81 7.62 15.92
CA LEU A 81 -14.90 7.89 16.84
C LEU A 81 -14.47 7.56 18.28
N VAL A 82 -14.59 8.55 19.17
CA VAL A 82 -14.54 8.30 20.60
C VAL A 82 -15.93 7.82 21.03
N VAL A 83 -15.98 6.69 21.72
CA VAL A 83 -17.23 6.02 22.10
C VAL A 83 -17.27 5.68 23.58
N THR A 84 -18.46 5.74 24.15
CA THR A 84 -18.80 5.08 25.40
C THR A 84 -19.32 3.68 25.10
N VAL A 85 -18.68 2.67 25.71
CA VAL A 85 -19.05 1.26 25.56
C VAL A 85 -20.14 0.91 26.57
N GLY A 86 -21.29 0.50 26.05
CA GLY A 86 -22.47 0.12 26.82
C GLY A 86 -22.53 -1.39 27.10
N GLU A 87 -23.72 -1.95 26.99
CA GLU A 87 -23.99 -3.35 27.32
C GLU A 87 -23.38 -4.35 26.32
N GLU A 88 -23.10 -5.56 26.82
CA GLU A 88 -22.71 -6.70 25.99
C GLU A 88 -23.96 -7.23 25.26
N LEU A 89 -23.96 -7.13 23.94
CA LEU A 89 -25.05 -7.59 23.08
C LEU A 89 -24.98 -9.09 22.81
N ALA A 90 -23.76 -9.62 22.67
CA ALA A 90 -23.49 -11.04 22.46
C ALA A 90 -22.02 -11.39 22.70
N ARG A 91 -21.76 -12.69 22.86
CA ARG A 91 -20.41 -13.24 22.98
C ARG A 91 -20.33 -14.58 22.26
N ASN A 92 -19.21 -14.81 21.57
CA ASN A 92 -18.84 -16.12 21.04
C ASN A 92 -17.37 -16.44 21.39
N GLN A 93 -16.87 -17.57 20.89
CA GLN A 93 -15.49 -18.00 21.18
C GLN A 93 -14.41 -17.07 20.60
N LYS A 94 -14.76 -16.23 19.61
CA LYS A 94 -13.83 -15.35 18.91
C LYS A 94 -13.91 -13.89 19.37
N ALA A 95 -15.12 -13.41 19.68
CA ALA A 95 -15.33 -12.00 19.97
C ALA A 95 -16.50 -11.75 20.93
N ILE A 96 -16.45 -10.58 21.56
CA ILE A 96 -17.52 -10.00 22.38
C ILE A 96 -18.03 -8.75 21.66
N PHE A 97 -19.35 -8.63 21.53
CA PHE A 97 -20.02 -7.54 20.83
C PHE A 97 -20.65 -6.59 21.85
N TYR A 98 -20.32 -5.32 21.75
CA TYR A 98 -20.85 -4.26 22.60
C TYR A 98 -21.70 -3.28 21.80
N HIS A 99 -22.71 -2.74 22.47
CA HIS A 99 -23.36 -1.52 22.00
C HIS A 99 -22.46 -0.33 22.31
N CYS A 100 -22.03 0.42 21.29
CA CYS A 100 -21.17 1.58 21.45
C CYS A 100 -21.87 2.84 20.96
N VAL A 101 -21.83 3.90 21.76
CA VAL A 101 -22.44 5.20 21.46
C VAL A 101 -21.32 6.22 21.34
N SER A 102 -21.31 7.05 20.29
CA SER A 102 -20.26 8.06 20.14
C SER A 102 -20.46 9.18 21.15
N ASP A 103 -19.35 9.64 21.74
CA ASP A 103 -19.35 10.74 22.71
C ASP A 103 -19.47 12.12 22.03
N SER A 104 -19.29 12.14 20.71
CA SER A 104 -19.39 13.31 19.85
C SER A 104 -20.43 13.11 18.75
N GLU A 105 -20.87 14.19 18.13
CA GLU A 105 -21.70 14.11 16.93
C GLU A 105 -20.98 13.32 15.81
N ILE A 106 -21.66 12.33 15.23
CA ILE A 106 -21.12 11.57 14.11
C ILE A 106 -21.26 12.42 12.85
N ILE A 107 -20.14 12.70 12.19
CA ILE A 107 -20.11 13.40 10.90
C ILE A 107 -20.00 12.38 9.78
N ALA A 108 -20.85 12.48 8.76
CA ALA A 108 -20.74 11.65 7.56
C ALA A 108 -21.00 12.48 6.30
N PHE A 109 -20.40 12.08 5.17
CA PHE A 109 -20.71 12.71 3.89
C PHE A 109 -22.14 12.35 3.46
N GLN A 110 -22.89 13.35 2.97
CA GLN A 110 -24.28 13.16 2.57
C GLN A 110 -24.43 12.19 1.39
N GLN A 111 -23.46 12.20 0.47
CA GLN A 111 -23.43 11.38 -0.73
C GLN A 111 -22.93 9.97 -0.41
N GLN A 112 -23.56 8.98 -1.05
CA GLN A 112 -23.14 7.59 -0.96
C GLN A 112 -21.98 7.30 -1.92
N ASP A 113 -21.07 6.43 -1.49
CA ASP A 113 -19.97 5.91 -2.28
C ASP A 113 -20.44 4.79 -3.25
N LYS A 114 -19.50 4.19 -3.98
CA LYS A 114 -19.76 3.07 -4.90
C LYS A 114 -20.29 1.81 -4.21
N ARG A 115 -20.18 1.71 -2.88
CA ARG A 115 -20.66 0.59 -2.06
C ARG A 115 -21.91 0.97 -1.26
N GLU A 116 -22.63 2.00 -1.71
CA GLU A 116 -23.90 2.50 -1.16
C GLU A 116 -23.81 2.98 0.30
N GLY A 117 -22.60 3.25 0.79
CA GLY A 117 -22.37 3.76 2.14
C GLY A 117 -22.00 5.23 2.19
N ARG A 118 -22.25 5.88 3.32
CA ARG A 118 -21.87 7.27 3.57
C ARG A 118 -20.56 7.31 4.34
N VAL A 119 -19.51 7.80 3.71
CA VAL A 119 -18.15 7.82 4.27
C VAL A 119 -18.08 8.74 5.49
N LEU A 120 -17.34 8.32 6.51
CA LEU A 120 -16.95 9.13 7.66
C LEU A 120 -15.57 9.76 7.41
N PRO A 121 -15.33 10.98 7.89
CA PRO A 121 -13.97 11.51 7.96
C PRO A 121 -13.17 10.73 9.01
N ASN A 122 -12.25 9.86 8.59
CA ASN A 122 -11.45 9.03 9.49
C ASN A 122 -9.93 9.20 9.34
N TRP A 123 -9.44 10.19 8.58
CA TRP A 123 -8.00 10.32 8.27
C TRP A 123 -7.11 10.67 9.45
N PHE A 124 -7.71 11.14 10.55
CA PHE A 124 -7.05 11.42 11.81
C PHE A 124 -7.01 10.20 12.73
N ALA A 125 -7.66 9.09 12.36
CA ALA A 125 -7.64 7.86 13.11
C ALA A 125 -6.25 7.20 13.03
N PRO A 126 -5.70 6.68 14.14
CA PRO A 126 -4.38 6.04 14.18
C PRO A 126 -4.13 4.98 13.10
N HIS A 127 -5.12 4.17 12.75
CA HIS A 127 -4.98 3.06 11.80
C HIS A 127 -5.37 3.44 10.36
N TYR A 128 -5.67 4.71 10.10
CA TYR A 128 -5.95 5.20 8.75
C TYR A 128 -4.73 5.04 7.83
N GLY A 129 -4.93 4.40 6.68
CA GLY A 129 -3.87 4.13 5.72
C GLY A 129 -2.88 3.03 6.13
N ILE A 130 -3.08 2.40 7.30
CA ILE A 130 -2.28 1.28 7.80
C ILE A 130 -3.12 0.01 7.75
N GLU A 131 -4.26 0.01 8.44
CA GLU A 131 -5.19 -1.13 8.50
C GLU A 131 -6.52 -0.80 7.82
N VAL A 132 -6.98 0.45 7.96
CA VAL A 132 -8.27 0.91 7.45
C VAL A 132 -8.08 1.95 6.35
N SER A 133 -8.79 1.76 5.24
CA SER A 133 -8.79 2.72 4.13
C SER A 133 -9.91 3.75 4.22
N SER A 134 -11.03 3.39 4.84
CA SER A 134 -12.20 4.25 5.01
C SER A 134 -13.10 3.70 6.12
N ALA A 135 -13.87 4.58 6.77
CA ALA A 135 -15.00 4.21 7.63
C ALA A 135 -16.29 4.73 6.99
N ARG A 136 -17.41 4.03 7.12
CA ARG A 136 -18.69 4.45 6.53
C ARG A 136 -19.92 3.96 7.30
N LEU A 137 -21.02 4.67 7.11
CA LEU A 137 -22.37 4.26 7.49
C LEU A 137 -23.00 3.47 6.35
N ILE A 138 -23.46 2.25 6.63
CA ILE A 138 -24.18 1.42 5.68
C ILE A 138 -25.53 0.98 6.25
N ASP A 139 -26.53 0.79 5.40
CA ASP A 139 -27.70 0.00 5.79
C ASP A 139 -27.25 -1.47 5.90
N PRO A 140 -27.40 -2.13 7.06
CA PRO A 140 -27.01 -3.53 7.23
C PRO A 140 -27.66 -4.49 6.23
N LYS A 141 -28.81 -4.11 5.63
CA LYS A 141 -29.53 -4.91 4.64
C LYS A 141 -28.98 -4.77 3.22
N GLN A 142 -28.25 -3.69 2.93
CA GLN A 142 -27.72 -3.41 1.59
C GLN A 142 -26.34 -4.05 1.36
N LEU A 143 -25.61 -4.38 2.44
CA LEU A 143 -24.30 -5.02 2.29
C LEU A 143 -24.42 -6.41 1.68
N ASN A 144 -23.69 -6.65 0.59
CA ASN A 144 -23.48 -8.00 0.10
C ASN A 144 -22.70 -8.82 1.13
N VAL A 145 -23.29 -9.92 1.58
CA VAL A 145 -22.72 -10.81 2.61
C VAL A 145 -21.31 -11.29 2.27
N ALA A 146 -20.98 -11.42 0.98
CA ALA A 146 -19.64 -11.83 0.52
C ALA A 146 -18.56 -10.74 0.71
N ASP A 147 -18.96 -9.47 0.83
CA ASP A 147 -18.05 -8.34 1.03
C ASP A 147 -17.72 -8.13 2.51
N TYR A 148 -18.53 -8.68 3.42
CA TYR A 148 -18.22 -8.72 4.84
C TYR A 148 -17.14 -9.76 5.14
N ARG A 149 -16.17 -9.43 6.00
CA ARG A 149 -15.01 -10.27 6.33
C ARG A 149 -15.38 -11.66 6.87
N TYR A 150 -16.50 -11.74 7.59
CA TYR A 150 -17.02 -12.99 8.13
C TYR A 150 -18.45 -13.26 7.63
N PRO A 151 -18.63 -13.69 6.37
CA PRO A 151 -19.96 -13.79 5.73
C PRO A 151 -21.00 -14.52 6.57
N GLN A 152 -20.60 -15.62 7.23
CA GLN A 152 -21.47 -16.43 8.08
C GLN A 152 -21.94 -15.72 9.37
N GLN A 153 -21.24 -14.67 9.80
CA GLN A 153 -21.58 -13.88 11.00
C GLN A 153 -22.48 -12.69 10.67
N TRP A 154 -22.66 -12.31 9.41
CA TRP A 154 -23.44 -11.12 9.04
C TRP A 154 -24.90 -11.16 9.53
N PRO A 155 -25.63 -12.30 9.47
CA PRO A 155 -26.98 -12.38 10.03
C PRO A 155 -27.03 -12.08 11.53
N LEU A 156 -26.05 -12.59 12.29
CA LEU A 156 -25.91 -12.26 13.71
C LEU A 156 -25.69 -10.75 13.90
N VAL A 157 -24.82 -10.12 13.09
CA VAL A 157 -24.57 -8.67 13.17
C VAL A 157 -25.87 -7.88 12.93
N GLN A 158 -26.69 -8.27 11.95
CA GLN A 158 -27.99 -7.64 11.70
C GLN A 158 -28.94 -7.75 12.90
N ASP A 159 -28.99 -8.93 13.53
CA ASP A 159 -29.80 -9.16 14.73
C ASP A 159 -29.33 -8.35 15.94
N LEU A 160 -28.02 -8.21 16.12
CA LEU A 160 -27.44 -7.40 17.20
C LEU A 160 -27.67 -5.90 16.95
N PHE A 161 -27.49 -5.44 15.71
CA PHE A 161 -27.77 -4.07 15.33
C PHE A 161 -29.22 -3.66 15.62
N ALA A 162 -30.19 -4.55 15.36
CA ALA A 162 -31.60 -4.29 15.64
C ALA A 162 -31.92 -4.05 17.14
N LYS A 163 -31.00 -4.39 18.05
CA LYS A 163 -31.14 -4.17 19.51
C LYS A 163 -30.52 -2.85 19.98
N THR A 164 -29.83 -2.12 19.11
CA THR A 164 -29.14 -0.87 19.44
C THR A 164 -30.00 0.35 19.17
N ALA A 165 -29.77 1.43 19.92
CA ALA A 165 -30.47 2.69 19.71
C ALA A 165 -29.73 3.56 18.70
N PRO A 166 -30.41 4.21 17.74
CA PRO A 166 -29.76 5.11 16.80
C PRO A 166 -29.35 6.42 17.47
N GLN A 167 -28.18 6.93 17.08
CA GLN A 167 -27.74 8.30 17.36
C GLN A 167 -27.80 9.17 16.09
N SER A 168 -27.92 10.48 16.25
CA SER A 168 -28.02 11.42 15.13
C SER A 168 -26.72 11.57 14.36
N VAL A 169 -26.80 11.74 13.04
CA VAL A 169 -25.66 12.02 12.17
C VAL A 169 -25.76 13.43 11.58
N ASN A 170 -24.65 14.15 11.59
CA ASN A 170 -24.50 15.40 10.88
C ASN A 170 -23.96 15.15 9.47
N TYR A 171 -24.83 15.32 8.48
CA TYR A 171 -24.48 15.10 7.10
C TYR A 171 -23.86 16.34 6.46
N VAL A 172 -22.63 16.20 5.97
CA VAL A 172 -21.88 17.27 5.31
C VAL A 172 -21.72 17.01 3.82
N ASN A 173 -21.68 18.07 3.02
CA ASN A 173 -21.47 17.94 1.57
C ASN A 173 -20.00 17.76 1.19
N ASN A 174 -19.11 18.46 1.90
CA ASN A 174 -17.66 18.41 1.71
C ASN A 174 -16.97 18.85 3.01
N LEU A 175 -15.67 18.59 3.11
CA LEU A 175 -14.82 19.04 4.20
C LEU A 175 -13.63 19.85 3.67
N PHE A 176 -13.86 20.71 2.66
CA PHE A 176 -12.79 21.50 2.06
C PHE A 176 -12.11 22.41 3.10
N GLU A 177 -12.88 23.01 4.00
CA GLU A 177 -12.34 23.89 5.06
C GLU A 177 -11.44 23.16 6.06
N ALA A 178 -11.55 21.82 6.16
CA ALA A 178 -10.66 21.00 6.99
C ALA A 178 -9.30 20.72 6.33
N ALA A 179 -9.16 20.99 5.02
CA ALA A 179 -7.89 20.86 4.32
C ALA A 179 -7.00 22.08 4.54
N PRO A 180 -5.65 21.94 4.50
CA PRO A 180 -4.75 23.09 4.49
C PRO A 180 -5.08 24.06 3.34
N GLY A 181 -4.88 25.36 3.55
CA GLY A 181 -5.31 26.39 2.59
C GLY A 181 -4.77 26.23 1.16
N TYR A 182 -3.58 25.65 0.98
CA TYR A 182 -3.04 25.34 -0.34
C TYR A 182 -3.75 24.15 -1.00
N ASN A 183 -4.13 23.11 -0.24
CA ASN A 183 -4.92 21.99 -0.76
C ASN A 183 -6.36 22.39 -1.10
N GLN A 184 -6.94 23.37 -0.41
CA GLN A 184 -8.29 23.86 -0.72
C GLN A 184 -8.42 24.34 -2.16
N VAL A 185 -7.40 25.05 -2.64
CA VAL A 185 -7.34 25.53 -4.03
C VAL A 185 -7.24 24.35 -5.00
N GLU A 186 -6.40 23.37 -4.69
CA GLU A 186 -6.24 22.18 -5.52
C GLU A 186 -7.51 21.30 -5.56
N LEU A 187 -8.24 21.20 -4.44
CA LEU A 187 -9.53 20.50 -4.38
C LEU A 187 -10.54 21.12 -5.35
N GLN A 188 -10.62 22.46 -5.39
CA GLN A 188 -11.48 23.16 -6.34
C GLN A 188 -11.06 22.91 -7.80
N TRP A 189 -9.76 22.85 -8.08
CA TRP A 189 -9.26 22.52 -9.42
C TRP A 189 -9.64 21.10 -9.84
N ILE A 190 -9.48 20.11 -8.95
CA ILE A 190 -9.84 18.71 -9.23
C ILE A 190 -11.35 18.59 -9.48
N ALA A 191 -12.17 19.15 -8.61
CA ALA A 191 -13.63 19.15 -8.76
C ALA A 191 -14.08 19.83 -10.05
N SER A 192 -13.47 20.97 -10.40
CA SER A 192 -13.76 21.70 -11.65
C SER A 192 -13.32 20.92 -12.89
N LEU A 193 -12.20 20.22 -12.83
CA LEU A 193 -11.73 19.38 -13.93
C LEU A 193 -12.66 18.19 -14.16
N GLN A 194 -13.04 17.48 -13.09
CA GLN A 194 -13.98 16.35 -13.19
C GLN A 194 -15.35 16.81 -13.67
N SER A 195 -15.86 17.95 -13.17
CA SER A 195 -17.14 18.50 -13.62
C SER A 195 -17.06 18.93 -15.09
N TRP A 196 -15.97 19.57 -15.53
CA TRP A 196 -15.78 19.93 -16.93
C TRP A 196 -15.83 18.70 -17.85
N VAL A 197 -15.16 17.60 -17.49
CA VAL A 197 -15.24 16.34 -18.27
C VAL A 197 -16.67 15.79 -18.26
N ALA A 198 -17.38 15.86 -17.14
CA ALA A 198 -18.76 15.39 -17.03
C ALA A 198 -19.78 16.19 -17.88
N HIS A 199 -19.48 17.46 -18.19
CA HIS A 199 -20.34 18.31 -19.04
C HIS A 199 -20.09 18.15 -20.54
N LEU A 200 -19.07 17.36 -20.95
CA LEU A 200 -18.86 17.02 -22.36
C LEU A 200 -19.97 16.09 -22.86
N ASP A 201 -20.13 15.99 -24.18
CA ASP A 201 -21.01 14.98 -24.78
C ASP A 201 -20.67 13.59 -24.23
N SER A 202 -21.70 12.77 -23.96
CA SER A 202 -21.56 11.49 -23.26
C SER A 202 -20.44 10.59 -23.82
N ARG A 203 -20.32 10.49 -25.16
CA ARG A 203 -19.27 9.68 -25.80
C ARG A 203 -17.88 10.26 -25.58
N VAL A 204 -17.78 11.59 -25.68
CA VAL A 204 -16.51 12.31 -25.47
C VAL A 204 -16.09 12.24 -24.01
N SER A 205 -17.03 12.44 -23.07
CA SER A 205 -16.80 12.33 -21.63
C SER A 205 -16.27 10.95 -21.25
N SER A 206 -16.95 9.87 -21.68
CA SER A 206 -16.50 8.51 -21.39
C SER A 206 -15.13 8.19 -21.98
N PHE A 207 -14.83 8.70 -23.19
CA PHE A 207 -13.51 8.55 -23.79
C PHE A 207 -12.43 9.30 -23.00
N VAL A 208 -12.65 10.57 -22.67
CA VAL A 208 -11.70 11.40 -21.93
C VAL A 208 -11.47 10.81 -20.54
N ASP A 209 -12.52 10.43 -19.83
CA ASP A 209 -12.45 9.80 -18.51
C ASP A 209 -11.64 8.50 -18.56
N SER A 210 -11.99 7.59 -19.48
CA SER A 210 -11.26 6.32 -19.65
C SER A 210 -9.81 6.54 -20.02
N PHE A 211 -9.54 7.45 -20.97
CA PHE A 211 -8.21 7.79 -21.43
C PHE A 211 -7.38 8.29 -20.24
N LEU A 212 -7.79 9.35 -19.55
CA LEU A 212 -7.06 9.88 -18.39
C LEU A 212 -6.81 8.81 -17.32
N LEU A 213 -7.83 8.01 -16.98
CA LEU A 213 -7.69 6.97 -15.96
C LEU A 213 -6.75 5.83 -16.37
N THR A 214 -6.52 5.58 -17.66
CA THR A 214 -5.51 4.58 -18.08
C THR A 214 -4.11 4.90 -17.59
N GLY A 215 -3.80 6.18 -17.32
CA GLY A 215 -2.52 6.58 -16.73
C GLY A 215 -2.25 5.96 -15.36
N LEU A 216 -3.31 5.57 -14.63
CA LEU A 216 -3.18 4.87 -13.34
C LEU A 216 -2.54 3.49 -13.48
N VAL A 217 -2.44 2.90 -14.68
CA VAL A 217 -1.70 1.63 -14.86
C VAL A 217 -0.26 1.72 -14.35
N PHE A 218 0.34 2.93 -14.43
CA PHE A 218 1.70 3.21 -14.00
C PHE A 218 1.83 3.40 -12.47
N THR A 219 0.73 3.43 -11.71
CA THR A 219 0.79 3.43 -10.23
C THR A 219 1.06 2.04 -9.68
N SER A 220 0.74 0.98 -10.44
CA SER A 220 1.01 -0.40 -10.02
C SER A 220 2.53 -0.66 -9.93
N SER A 221 2.96 -1.57 -9.08
CA SER A 221 4.37 -2.01 -9.01
C SER A 221 4.69 -3.14 -10.01
N TRP A 222 3.71 -3.61 -10.78
CA TRP A 222 3.84 -4.73 -11.71
C TRP A 222 4.85 -4.49 -12.83
N TRP A 223 5.05 -3.23 -13.24
CA TRP A 223 6.08 -2.90 -14.24
C TRP A 223 7.50 -3.26 -13.79
N LEU A 224 7.76 -3.38 -12.48
CA LEU A 224 9.06 -3.82 -11.96
C LEU A 224 9.37 -5.28 -12.32
N LEU A 225 8.36 -6.13 -12.47
CA LEU A 225 8.51 -7.53 -12.90
C LEU A 225 9.09 -7.62 -14.31
N LEU A 226 8.84 -6.62 -15.15
CA LEU A 226 9.40 -6.50 -16.48
C LEU A 226 10.73 -5.74 -16.43
N LEU A 227 10.74 -4.58 -15.76
CA LEU A 227 11.86 -3.66 -15.79
C LEU A 227 13.14 -4.28 -15.22
N LEU A 228 13.08 -4.91 -14.03
CA LEU A 228 14.29 -5.36 -13.35
C LEU A 228 15.00 -6.48 -14.13
N PRO A 229 14.31 -7.53 -14.64
CA PRO A 229 14.94 -8.50 -15.54
C PRO A 229 15.48 -7.87 -16.82
N ILE A 230 14.76 -6.92 -17.44
CA ILE A 230 15.21 -6.22 -18.65
C ILE A 230 16.51 -5.45 -18.37
N CYS A 231 16.55 -4.68 -17.27
CA CYS A 231 17.76 -3.98 -16.84
C CYS A 231 18.92 -4.96 -16.60
N TYR A 232 18.64 -6.13 -16.02
CA TYR A 232 19.68 -7.14 -15.79
C TYR A 232 20.26 -7.68 -17.11
N GLY A 233 19.40 -7.97 -18.09
CA GLY A 233 19.79 -8.50 -19.40
C GLY A 233 20.58 -7.49 -20.23
N TYR A 234 20.14 -6.22 -20.26
CA TYR A 234 20.71 -5.18 -21.13
C TYR A 234 21.79 -4.31 -20.47
N PHE A 235 21.66 -4.01 -19.19
CA PHE A 235 22.55 -3.10 -18.46
C PHE A 235 23.38 -3.79 -17.39
N GLU A 236 23.27 -5.12 -17.29
CA GLU A 236 24.06 -6.00 -16.43
C GLU A 236 23.67 -5.91 -14.95
N ARG A 237 24.26 -6.82 -14.17
CA ARG A 237 24.00 -6.96 -12.73
C ARG A 237 24.24 -5.66 -11.95
N ASN A 238 25.35 -4.98 -12.19
CA ASN A 238 25.80 -3.90 -11.30
C ASN A 238 24.88 -2.68 -11.37
N PHE A 239 24.50 -2.27 -12.59
CA PHE A 239 23.48 -1.24 -12.79
C PHE A 239 22.13 -1.64 -12.18
N THR A 240 21.72 -2.90 -12.34
CA THR A 240 20.44 -3.38 -11.83
C THR A 240 20.38 -3.37 -10.30
N LEU A 241 21.46 -3.78 -9.62
CA LEU A 241 21.56 -3.69 -8.15
C LEU A 241 21.55 -2.23 -7.68
N LYS A 242 22.24 -1.34 -8.38
CA LYS A 242 22.22 0.11 -8.11
C LYS A 242 20.81 0.69 -8.26
N LEU A 243 20.11 0.35 -9.34
CA LEU A 243 18.72 0.77 -9.57
C LEU A 243 17.80 0.23 -8.48
N LEU A 244 17.88 -1.07 -8.16
CA LEU A 244 17.08 -1.70 -7.12
C LEU A 244 17.29 -1.03 -5.76
N PHE A 245 18.55 -0.78 -5.38
CA PHE A 245 18.87 -0.07 -4.14
C PHE A 245 18.25 1.33 -4.13
N THR A 246 18.37 2.07 -5.24
CA THR A 246 17.83 3.43 -5.35
C THR A 246 16.31 3.44 -5.23
N LEU A 247 15.63 2.48 -5.84
CA LEU A 247 14.18 2.31 -5.72
C LEU A 247 13.77 2.01 -4.27
N ILE A 248 14.46 1.09 -3.59
CA ILE A 248 14.19 0.75 -2.18
C ILE A 248 14.36 1.97 -1.27
N ILE A 249 15.47 2.71 -1.39
CA ILE A 249 15.70 3.91 -0.59
C ILE A 249 14.68 5.00 -0.91
N THR A 250 14.29 5.15 -2.18
CA THR A 250 13.26 6.12 -2.57
C THR A 250 11.92 5.76 -1.94
N THR A 251 11.49 4.49 -2.01
CA THR A 251 10.27 4.03 -1.33
C THR A 251 10.34 4.29 0.17
N LEU A 252 11.47 4.00 0.81
CA LEU A 252 11.67 4.21 2.25
C LEU A 252 11.55 5.69 2.62
N LEU A 253 12.16 6.60 1.85
CA LEU A 253 12.01 8.06 2.04
C LEU A 253 10.59 8.55 1.77
N VAL A 254 9.90 7.99 0.78
CA VAL A 254 8.48 8.29 0.53
C VAL A 254 7.62 7.87 1.72
N GLN A 255 7.86 6.68 2.30
CA GLN A 255 7.12 6.23 3.48
C GLN A 255 7.34 7.16 4.68
N VAL A 256 8.58 7.59 4.93
CA VAL A 256 8.89 8.60 5.96
C VAL A 256 8.11 9.89 5.69
N GLY A 257 8.05 10.35 4.44
CA GLY A 257 7.29 11.54 4.06
C GLY A 257 5.78 11.37 4.27
N GLN A 258 5.20 10.27 3.80
CA GLN A 258 3.76 9.99 3.90
C GLN A 258 3.29 9.91 5.34
N LEU A 259 4.04 9.21 6.19
CA LEU A 259 3.72 9.08 7.62
C LEU A 259 4.08 10.33 8.42
N GLY A 260 5.13 11.06 8.02
CA GLY A 260 5.57 12.27 8.70
C GLY A 260 4.71 13.49 8.42
N PHE A 261 4.28 13.69 7.17
CA PHE A 261 3.39 14.80 6.79
C PHE A 261 1.92 14.49 7.03
N ALA A 262 1.55 13.19 7.02
CA ALA A 262 0.19 12.70 7.25
C ALA A 262 -0.90 13.45 6.47
N GLN A 263 -0.60 13.83 5.21
CA GLN A 263 -1.51 14.57 4.37
C GLN A 263 -2.48 13.59 3.67
N PRO A 264 -3.79 13.66 3.97
CA PRO A 264 -4.77 12.79 3.33
C PRO A 264 -4.94 13.16 1.85
N ARG A 265 -5.46 12.21 1.08
CA ARG A 265 -5.68 12.37 -0.36
C ARG A 265 -6.93 13.22 -0.64
N PRO A 266 -7.07 13.79 -1.85
CA PRO A 266 -8.21 14.65 -2.19
C PRO A 266 -9.60 14.04 -1.91
N TYR A 267 -9.79 12.75 -2.22
CA TYR A 267 -11.09 12.09 -2.03
C TYR A 267 -11.54 12.02 -0.56
N VAL A 268 -10.62 12.19 0.40
CA VAL A 268 -10.96 12.17 1.83
C VAL A 268 -11.80 13.39 2.23
N TYR A 269 -11.59 14.53 1.57
CA TYR A 269 -12.34 15.77 1.82
C TYR A 269 -13.64 15.85 1.01
N LEU A 270 -13.73 15.07 -0.08
CA LEU A 270 -14.90 14.95 -0.93
C LEU A 270 -14.89 13.57 -1.62
N PRO A 271 -15.59 12.58 -1.04
CA PRO A 271 -15.58 11.19 -1.55
C PRO A 271 -16.02 11.05 -3.00
N LEU A 272 -16.85 11.98 -3.50
CA LEU A 272 -17.29 12.00 -4.91
C LEU A 272 -16.11 12.10 -5.91
N LEU A 273 -14.95 12.61 -5.47
CA LEU A 273 -13.76 12.70 -6.32
C LEU A 273 -13.09 11.34 -6.54
N GLU A 274 -13.45 10.29 -5.80
CA GLU A 274 -12.76 9.00 -5.80
C GLU A 274 -13.00 8.19 -7.08
N LYS A 275 -12.04 8.26 -8.02
CA LYS A 275 -12.00 7.41 -9.21
C LYS A 275 -10.88 6.37 -9.18
N GLY A 276 -9.88 6.56 -8.32
CA GLY A 276 -8.76 5.61 -8.14
C GLY A 276 -8.97 4.62 -7.01
N THR A 277 -7.91 3.86 -6.70
CA THR A 277 -7.90 2.82 -5.64
C THR A 277 -6.77 3.03 -4.62
N GLN A 278 -6.19 4.23 -4.58
CA GLN A 278 -5.04 4.53 -3.74
C GLN A 278 -5.51 4.86 -2.33
N VAL A 279 -4.84 4.31 -1.31
CA VAL A 279 -5.22 4.44 0.10
C VAL A 279 -4.17 5.23 0.90
N GLY A 280 -4.55 5.69 2.09
CA GLY A 280 -3.66 6.36 3.05
C GLY A 280 -3.20 7.75 2.63
N PHE A 281 -2.02 8.15 3.09
CA PHE A 281 -1.47 9.50 2.88
C PHE A 281 -0.81 9.67 1.50
N GLY A 282 -0.93 10.87 0.93
CA GLY A 282 -0.53 11.17 -0.45
C GLY A 282 0.87 11.75 -0.62
N LEU A 283 1.37 12.51 0.36
CA LEU A 283 2.56 13.36 0.22
C LEU A 283 3.83 12.69 0.77
N PRO A 284 4.88 12.42 -0.02
CA PRO A 284 4.98 12.55 -1.49
C PRO A 284 4.41 11.33 -2.24
N ASN A 285 4.14 11.50 -3.54
CA ASN A 285 3.58 10.42 -4.35
C ASN A 285 4.63 9.36 -4.72
N LEU A 286 4.40 8.11 -4.29
CA LEU A 286 5.31 6.98 -4.50
C LEU A 286 5.52 6.64 -5.98
N ALA A 287 4.45 6.53 -6.77
CA ALA A 287 4.55 6.11 -8.17
C ALA A 287 5.38 7.11 -8.99
N ILE A 288 5.12 8.40 -8.80
CA ILE A 288 5.88 9.47 -9.45
C ILE A 288 7.36 9.41 -9.04
N ALA A 289 7.66 9.23 -7.75
CA ALA A 289 9.05 9.13 -7.28
C ALA A 289 9.80 7.96 -7.91
N LEU A 290 9.17 6.77 -7.99
CA LEU A 290 9.78 5.59 -8.60
C LEU A 290 10.01 5.78 -10.10
N TRP A 291 9.02 6.30 -10.83
CA TRP A 291 9.19 6.60 -12.27
C TRP A 291 10.25 7.66 -12.52
N ALA A 292 10.33 8.70 -11.68
CA ALA A 292 11.37 9.71 -11.75
C ALA A 292 12.78 9.12 -11.60
N VAL A 293 12.96 8.17 -10.66
CA VAL A 293 14.21 7.43 -10.48
C VAL A 293 14.54 6.61 -11.73
N VAL A 294 13.60 5.77 -12.18
CA VAL A 294 13.78 4.86 -13.32
C VAL A 294 14.13 5.65 -14.58
N ILE A 295 13.31 6.63 -14.94
CA ILE A 295 13.50 7.45 -16.14
C ILE A 295 14.85 8.16 -16.08
N THR A 296 15.19 8.78 -14.94
CA THR A 296 16.44 9.53 -14.81
C THR A 296 17.66 8.63 -14.97
N MET A 297 17.66 7.47 -14.32
CA MET A 297 18.79 6.53 -14.39
C MET A 297 18.91 5.86 -15.77
N LEU A 298 17.78 5.47 -16.38
CA LEU A 298 17.78 4.83 -17.70
C LEU A 298 18.17 5.78 -18.83
N LEU A 299 17.64 7.01 -18.84
CA LEU A 299 18.02 8.01 -19.85
C LEU A 299 19.52 8.33 -19.77
N LYS A 300 20.08 8.41 -18.56
CA LYS A 300 21.53 8.58 -18.38
C LYS A 300 22.31 7.36 -18.87
N ARG A 301 21.89 6.15 -18.50
CA ARG A 301 22.58 4.90 -18.90
C ARG A 301 22.58 4.71 -20.42
N THR A 302 21.48 5.04 -21.07
CA THR A 302 21.32 4.95 -22.54
C THR A 302 21.89 6.16 -23.29
N ARG A 303 22.49 7.13 -22.59
CA ARG A 303 22.99 8.40 -23.16
C ARG A 303 21.91 9.20 -23.89
N LEU A 304 20.65 8.97 -23.53
CA LEU A 304 19.49 9.72 -23.99
C LEU A 304 19.14 10.86 -23.03
N TRP A 305 19.99 11.21 -22.07
CA TRP A 305 19.77 12.37 -21.22
C TRP A 305 19.91 13.68 -22.02
N GLY A 306 18.83 14.48 -22.10
CA GLY A 306 18.78 15.74 -22.85
C GLY A 306 17.48 15.91 -23.64
N PHE A 307 17.39 16.96 -24.46
CA PHE A 307 16.23 17.23 -25.32
C PHE A 307 16.23 16.31 -26.55
N ASN A 308 15.69 15.10 -26.40
CA ASN A 308 15.48 14.16 -27.50
C ASN A 308 14.11 13.50 -27.40
N LYS A 309 13.73 12.75 -28.46
CA LYS A 309 12.44 12.06 -28.55
C LYS A 309 12.19 11.11 -27.36
N GLY A 310 13.23 10.42 -26.88
CA GLY A 310 13.12 9.49 -25.74
C GLY A 310 12.76 10.22 -24.44
N SER A 311 13.49 11.29 -24.11
CA SER A 311 13.19 12.13 -22.95
C SER A 311 11.80 12.76 -23.04
N MET A 312 11.37 13.20 -24.23
CA MET A 312 10.03 13.75 -24.43
C MET A 312 8.93 12.71 -24.18
N VAL A 313 9.12 11.46 -24.62
CA VAL A 313 8.20 10.36 -24.31
C VAL A 313 8.14 10.09 -22.81
N CYS A 314 9.29 10.04 -22.13
CA CYS A 314 9.33 9.84 -20.68
C CYS A 314 8.64 10.98 -19.90
N ILE A 315 8.85 12.23 -20.30
CA ILE A 315 8.18 13.41 -19.72
C ILE A 315 6.68 13.33 -19.98
N ALA A 316 6.25 12.95 -21.19
CA ALA A 316 4.85 12.78 -21.51
C ALA A 316 4.20 11.67 -20.65
N LEU A 317 4.88 10.54 -20.44
CA LEU A 317 4.39 9.47 -19.56
C LEU A 317 4.28 9.90 -18.09
N LEU A 318 5.25 10.65 -17.57
CA LEU A 318 5.18 11.20 -16.21
C LEU A 318 4.06 12.24 -16.06
N GLY A 319 3.91 13.12 -17.05
CA GLY A 319 2.81 14.08 -17.10
C GLY A 319 1.46 13.38 -17.17
N TRP A 320 1.35 12.34 -18.00
CA TRP A 320 0.18 11.48 -18.12
C TRP A 320 -0.22 10.84 -16.80
N LEU A 321 0.72 10.19 -16.12
CA LEU A 321 0.51 9.61 -14.78
C LEU A 321 0.12 10.68 -13.75
N SER A 322 0.77 11.85 -13.77
CA SER A 322 0.46 12.94 -12.84
C SER A 322 -0.96 13.47 -13.03
N ILE A 323 -1.36 13.70 -14.28
CA ILE A 323 -2.72 14.12 -14.62
C ILE A 323 -3.73 13.04 -14.20
N ALA A 324 -3.44 11.77 -14.47
CA ALA A 324 -4.29 10.66 -14.08
C ALA A 324 -4.53 10.61 -12.56
N LEU A 325 -3.47 10.77 -11.76
CA LEU A 325 -3.52 10.77 -10.29
C LEU A 325 -4.32 11.93 -9.71
N VAL A 326 -4.16 13.13 -10.28
CA VAL A 326 -4.89 14.34 -9.86
C VAL A 326 -6.34 14.24 -10.30
N TYR A 327 -6.59 13.87 -11.56
CA TYR A 327 -7.93 13.67 -12.10
C TYR A 327 -8.70 12.59 -11.35
N SER A 328 -8.04 11.53 -10.88
CA SER A 328 -8.71 10.44 -10.15
C SER A 328 -9.01 10.76 -8.69
N GLY A 329 -8.66 11.95 -8.21
CA GLY A 329 -8.76 12.33 -6.80
C GLY A 329 -7.77 11.59 -5.89
N SER A 330 -6.78 10.88 -6.46
CA SER A 330 -5.85 10.02 -5.71
C SER A 330 -4.63 10.76 -5.21
N ALA A 331 -4.29 11.93 -5.77
CA ALA A 331 -3.18 12.75 -5.32
C ALA A 331 -3.43 14.23 -5.58
N PHE A 332 -2.85 15.08 -4.76
CA PHE A 332 -2.67 16.49 -5.06
C PHE A 332 -1.56 16.70 -6.10
N VAL A 333 -1.56 17.85 -6.75
CA VAL A 333 -0.46 18.31 -7.60
C VAL A 333 0.81 18.41 -6.76
N LEU A 334 0.71 18.91 -5.52
CA LEU A 334 1.83 18.98 -4.59
C LEU A 334 2.44 17.60 -4.31
N ASP A 335 1.62 16.56 -4.13
CA ASP A 335 2.09 15.18 -3.92
C ASP A 335 2.94 14.70 -5.10
N CYS A 336 2.50 15.00 -6.32
CA CYS A 336 3.18 14.62 -7.56
C CYS A 336 4.51 15.39 -7.70
N LEU A 337 4.51 16.70 -7.45
CA LEU A 337 5.73 17.53 -7.50
C LEU A 337 6.75 17.09 -6.44
N ALA A 338 6.31 16.81 -5.22
CA ALA A 338 7.17 16.32 -4.15
C ALA A 338 7.74 14.94 -4.47
N GLY A 339 6.92 14.03 -5.04
CA GLY A 339 7.38 12.73 -5.53
C GLY A 339 8.42 12.87 -6.64
N LEU A 340 8.19 13.74 -7.62
CA LEU A 340 9.10 14.00 -8.73
C LEU A 340 10.45 14.54 -8.21
N LEU A 341 10.39 15.53 -7.32
CA LEU A 341 11.57 16.13 -6.70
C LEU A 341 12.37 15.08 -5.92
N LEU A 342 11.71 14.31 -5.05
CA LEU A 342 12.36 13.29 -4.24
C LEU A 342 13.03 12.21 -5.10
N GLY A 343 12.29 11.66 -6.08
CA GLY A 343 12.84 10.65 -6.99
C GLY A 343 14.00 11.18 -7.84
N TRP A 344 13.90 12.42 -8.33
CA TRP A 344 14.99 13.08 -9.04
C TRP A 344 16.21 13.28 -8.14
N LEU A 345 16.04 13.72 -6.88
CA LEU A 345 17.13 13.88 -5.92
C LEU A 345 17.84 12.55 -5.63
N CYS A 346 17.09 11.46 -5.46
CA CYS A 346 17.65 10.12 -5.29
C CYS A 346 18.49 9.70 -6.51
N ALA A 347 17.97 9.86 -7.73
CA ALA A 347 18.72 9.54 -8.96
C ALA A 347 19.90 10.49 -9.20
N TRP A 348 19.76 11.77 -8.84
CA TRP A 348 20.84 12.76 -8.89
C TRP A 348 21.96 12.37 -7.93
N HIS A 349 21.63 11.95 -6.69
CA HIS A 349 22.62 11.45 -5.73
C HIS A 349 23.42 10.28 -6.29
N MET A 350 22.73 9.34 -6.95
CA MET A 350 23.39 8.21 -7.62
C MET A 350 24.32 8.63 -8.76
N THR A 351 23.95 9.66 -9.51
CA THR A 351 24.78 10.23 -10.58
C THR A 351 25.98 10.99 -10.01
N ARG A 352 25.79 11.69 -8.90
CA ARG A 352 26.87 12.38 -8.19
C ARG A 352 27.90 11.36 -7.69
N LEU A 353 27.42 10.23 -7.15
CA LEU A 353 28.27 9.12 -6.74
C LEU A 353 29.09 8.57 -7.92
N ASP A 354 28.48 8.37 -9.09
CA ASP A 354 29.22 7.94 -10.31
C ASP A 354 30.34 8.90 -10.69
N ARG A 355 30.13 10.22 -10.52
CA ARG A 355 31.15 11.23 -10.83
C ARG A 355 32.30 11.23 -9.82
N GLN A 356 32.03 10.89 -8.56
CA GLN A 356 33.03 10.95 -7.49
C GLN A 356 33.93 9.72 -7.44
N ILE A 357 33.34 8.52 -7.54
CA ILE A 357 34.08 7.25 -7.38
C ILE A 357 34.16 6.44 -8.69
N GLY A 358 33.65 6.97 -9.80
CA GLY A 358 33.80 6.39 -11.12
C GLY A 358 33.21 4.99 -11.23
N VAL A 359 33.95 4.08 -11.86
CA VAL A 359 33.55 2.68 -12.13
C VAL A 359 33.25 1.92 -10.83
N GLU A 360 33.87 2.31 -9.70
CA GLU A 360 33.63 1.67 -8.41
C GLU A 360 32.22 1.94 -7.85
N SER A 361 31.52 2.98 -8.34
CA SER A 361 30.15 3.28 -7.90
C SER A 361 29.20 2.12 -8.16
N GLU A 362 29.32 1.43 -9.29
CA GLU A 362 28.42 0.32 -9.61
C GLU A 362 28.79 -0.95 -8.83
N GLN A 363 30.06 -1.10 -8.45
CA GLN A 363 30.54 -2.24 -7.66
C GLN A 363 30.16 -2.11 -6.18
N LEU A 364 30.00 -0.87 -5.68
CA LEU A 364 29.58 -0.59 -4.31
C LEU A 364 28.30 -1.33 -3.91
N PHE A 365 27.33 -1.44 -4.83
CA PHE A 365 26.04 -2.10 -4.57
C PHE A 365 26.10 -3.63 -4.57
N GLN A 366 27.26 -4.22 -4.85
CA GLN A 366 27.52 -5.64 -4.57
C GLN A 366 27.98 -5.86 -3.12
N GLN A 367 28.44 -4.81 -2.44
CA GLN A 367 28.97 -4.94 -1.09
C GLN A 367 27.84 -5.12 -0.08
N LYS A 368 28.02 -6.10 0.82
CA LYS A 368 27.07 -6.42 1.91
C LYS A 368 26.79 -5.23 2.83
N GLY A 369 27.75 -4.30 3.00
CA GLY A 369 27.61 -3.17 3.92
C GLY A 369 26.46 -2.23 3.58
N VAL A 370 26.25 -1.96 2.28
CA VAL A 370 25.17 -1.09 1.81
C VAL A 370 23.80 -1.72 2.06
N TRP A 371 23.67 -3.02 1.85
CA TRP A 371 22.43 -3.76 2.11
C TRP A 371 22.19 -3.97 3.61
N LEU A 372 23.24 -4.13 4.42
CA LEU A 372 23.12 -4.15 5.87
C LEU A 372 22.59 -2.81 6.39
N LEU A 373 23.12 -1.69 5.90
CA LEU A 373 22.63 -0.36 6.26
C LEU A 373 21.16 -0.18 5.88
N ALA A 374 20.77 -0.57 4.65
CA ALA A 374 19.39 -0.49 4.20
C ALA A 374 18.46 -1.36 5.05
N MET A 375 18.88 -2.60 5.37
CA MET A 375 18.14 -3.52 6.26
C MET A 375 17.94 -2.90 7.64
N THR A 376 19.00 -2.39 8.26
CA THR A 376 18.94 -1.74 9.57
C THR A 376 18.02 -0.52 9.53
N ALA A 377 18.14 0.35 8.52
CA ALA A 377 17.28 1.52 8.39
C ALA A 377 15.80 1.13 8.23
N SER A 378 15.49 0.17 7.36
CA SER A 378 14.11 -0.32 7.20
C SER A 378 13.57 -1.00 8.45
N GLY A 379 14.41 -1.72 9.20
CA GLY A 379 14.03 -2.37 10.45
C GLY A 379 13.72 -1.36 11.55
N ILE A 380 14.53 -0.31 11.70
CA ILE A 380 14.27 0.76 12.68
C ILE A 380 12.94 1.45 12.37
N LEU A 381 12.69 1.80 11.10
CA LEU A 381 11.44 2.43 10.71
C LEU A 381 10.23 1.51 10.88
N LEU A 382 10.38 0.22 10.57
CA LEU A 382 9.34 -0.78 10.82
C LEU A 382 8.99 -0.86 12.30
N LEU A 383 9.97 -0.87 13.20
CA LEU A 383 9.71 -0.89 14.64
C LEU A 383 8.99 0.37 15.12
N TRP A 384 9.28 1.51 14.48
CA TRP A 384 8.69 2.80 14.84
C TRP A 384 7.25 2.97 14.33
N TRP A 385 6.98 2.65 13.07
CA TRP A 385 5.69 2.93 12.41
C TRP A 385 4.83 1.71 12.08
N GLN A 386 5.40 0.52 12.10
CA GLN A 386 4.66 -0.75 12.02
C GLN A 386 3.75 -0.92 10.78
N THR A 387 4.08 -0.29 9.65
CA THR A 387 3.24 -0.40 8.44
C THR A 387 3.57 -1.63 7.58
N PRO A 388 2.58 -2.21 6.86
CA PRO A 388 2.82 -3.35 5.95
C PRO A 388 3.86 -3.08 4.86
N MET A 389 3.93 -1.84 4.35
CA MET A 389 4.94 -1.44 3.36
C MET A 389 6.35 -1.46 3.95
N LEU A 390 6.54 -0.96 5.18
CA LEU A 390 7.83 -1.01 5.87
C LEU A 390 8.23 -2.45 6.19
N LEU A 391 7.28 -3.32 6.52
CA LEU A 391 7.52 -4.75 6.71
C LEU A 391 8.05 -5.37 5.41
N THR A 392 7.39 -5.10 4.29
CA THR A 392 7.81 -5.57 2.96
C THR A 392 9.23 -5.09 2.63
N LEU A 393 9.54 -3.81 2.87
CA LEU A 393 10.89 -3.26 2.63
C LEU A 393 11.95 -3.89 3.52
N ALA A 394 11.66 -4.14 4.79
CA ALA A 394 12.58 -4.81 5.72
C ALA A 394 12.85 -6.26 5.31
N LEU A 395 11.82 -7.00 4.88
CA LEU A 395 11.97 -8.35 4.38
C LEU A 395 12.75 -8.38 3.05
N MET A 396 12.48 -7.44 2.13
CA MET A 396 13.21 -7.33 0.87
C MET A 396 14.70 -7.06 1.07
N THR A 397 15.06 -6.07 1.91
CA THR A 397 16.46 -5.74 2.19
C THR A 397 17.18 -6.87 2.92
N THR A 398 16.49 -7.57 3.83
CA THR A 398 17.01 -8.79 4.48
C THR A 398 17.31 -9.88 3.46
N VAL A 399 16.36 -10.18 2.56
CA VAL A 399 16.53 -11.18 1.51
C VAL A 399 17.69 -10.81 0.58
N ILE A 400 17.80 -9.55 0.17
CA ILE A 400 18.89 -9.10 -0.70
C ILE A 400 20.24 -9.22 0.03
N LEU A 401 20.32 -8.82 1.31
CA LEU A 401 21.53 -9.00 2.11
C LEU A 401 21.95 -10.47 2.17
N LEU A 402 21.01 -11.38 2.43
CA LEU A 402 21.28 -12.83 2.44
C LEU A 402 21.77 -13.33 1.08
N ILE A 403 21.15 -12.88 -0.03
CA ILE A 403 21.62 -13.21 -1.38
C ILE A 403 23.05 -12.71 -1.58
N MET A 404 23.36 -11.46 -1.22
CA MET A 404 24.72 -10.90 -1.35
C MET A 404 25.76 -11.62 -0.47
N MET A 405 25.36 -12.15 0.69
CA MET A 405 26.25 -12.89 1.59
C MET A 405 26.52 -14.32 1.12
N CYS A 406 25.53 -14.98 0.52
CA CYS A 406 25.58 -16.41 0.23
C CYS A 406 25.82 -16.75 -1.24
N VAL A 407 25.60 -15.80 -2.16
CA VAL A 407 25.52 -16.08 -3.60
C VAL A 407 26.30 -15.03 -4.41
N ARG A 408 27.05 -15.51 -5.42
CA ARG A 408 27.66 -14.64 -6.46
C ARG A 408 26.83 -14.69 -7.74
N LEU A 409 25.94 -13.72 -7.90
CA LEU A 409 25.08 -13.57 -9.06
C LEU A 409 25.90 -13.42 -10.36
N PRO A 410 25.45 -13.98 -11.51
CA PRO A 410 26.13 -13.84 -12.80
C PRO A 410 26.14 -12.38 -13.26
N GLU A 411 27.18 -11.94 -13.96
CA GLU A 411 27.27 -10.53 -14.40
C GLU A 411 26.28 -10.21 -15.54
N ARG A 412 26.11 -11.15 -16.47
CA ARG A 412 25.22 -11.04 -17.63
C ARG A 412 24.28 -12.25 -17.71
N VAL A 413 23.15 -12.04 -18.39
CA VAL A 413 22.11 -13.05 -18.61
C VAL A 413 21.69 -12.99 -20.07
N SER A 414 21.47 -14.15 -20.70
CA SER A 414 21.01 -14.19 -22.09
C SER A 414 19.55 -13.74 -22.22
N MET A 415 19.17 -13.22 -23.40
CA MET A 415 17.80 -12.78 -23.70
C MET A 415 16.74 -13.86 -23.42
N ARG A 416 17.02 -15.12 -23.78
CA ARG A 416 16.11 -16.25 -23.49
C ARG A 416 15.88 -16.41 -21.99
N SER A 417 16.94 -16.29 -21.20
CA SER A 417 16.89 -16.46 -19.76
C SER A 417 16.17 -15.30 -19.07
N MET A 418 16.37 -14.08 -19.58
CA MET A 418 15.62 -12.89 -19.17
C MET A 418 14.12 -13.08 -19.40
N MET A 419 13.71 -13.54 -20.58
CA MET A 419 12.28 -13.77 -20.89
C MET A 419 11.66 -14.86 -20.03
N VAL A 420 12.37 -15.97 -19.78
CA VAL A 420 11.91 -17.03 -18.88
C VAL A 420 11.77 -16.51 -17.45
N LEU A 421 12.73 -15.69 -16.99
CA LEU A 421 12.64 -15.10 -15.66
C LEU A 421 11.40 -14.20 -15.55
N ILE A 422 11.11 -13.36 -16.54
CA ILE A 422 9.90 -12.53 -16.57
C ILE A 422 8.63 -13.40 -16.45
N LEU A 423 8.51 -14.43 -17.28
CA LEU A 423 7.35 -15.33 -17.25
C LEU A 423 7.18 -16.01 -15.90
N LEU A 424 8.29 -16.46 -15.30
CA LEU A 424 8.29 -17.06 -13.97
C LEU A 424 7.82 -16.08 -12.90
N LEU A 425 8.33 -14.84 -12.91
CA LEU A 425 7.94 -13.82 -11.93
C LEU A 425 6.47 -13.41 -12.07
N VAL A 426 5.97 -13.25 -13.30
CA VAL A 426 4.55 -12.95 -13.54
C VAL A 426 3.66 -14.10 -13.09
N ALA A 427 4.02 -15.35 -13.41
CA ALA A 427 3.25 -16.52 -12.99
C ALA A 427 3.22 -16.66 -11.46
N CYS A 428 4.36 -16.46 -10.78
CA CYS A 428 4.42 -16.49 -9.32
C CYS A 428 3.64 -15.33 -8.68
N SER A 429 3.70 -14.13 -9.25
CA SER A 429 2.93 -12.98 -8.76
C SER A 429 1.42 -13.23 -8.88
N LEU A 430 0.96 -13.77 -10.01
CA LEU A 430 -0.45 -14.17 -10.19
C LEU A 430 -0.87 -15.26 -9.20
N ALA A 431 -0.03 -16.25 -8.93
CA ALA A 431 -0.30 -17.29 -7.95
C ALA A 431 -0.44 -16.72 -6.53
N LEU A 432 0.42 -15.77 -6.15
CA LEU A 432 0.35 -15.09 -4.85
C LEU A 432 -0.93 -14.23 -4.70
N VAL A 433 -1.31 -13.50 -5.76
CA VAL A 433 -2.60 -12.77 -5.76
C VAL A 433 -3.79 -13.72 -5.64
N GLY A 434 -3.73 -14.89 -6.28
CA GLY A 434 -4.74 -15.94 -6.12
C GLY A 434 -4.79 -16.49 -4.70
N LEU A 435 -3.64 -16.70 -4.06
CA LEU A 435 -3.53 -17.16 -2.67
C LEU A 435 -4.08 -16.13 -1.69
N HIS A 436 -3.80 -14.85 -1.90
CA HIS A 436 -4.29 -13.75 -1.06
C HIS A 436 -5.82 -13.77 -0.94
N LYS A 437 -6.52 -13.97 -2.06
CA LYS A 437 -8.00 -14.09 -2.10
C LYS A 437 -8.56 -15.27 -1.31
N GLN A 438 -7.76 -16.30 -1.02
CA GLN A 438 -8.21 -17.45 -0.23
C GLN A 438 -8.03 -17.24 1.28
N VAL A 439 -7.23 -16.24 1.67
CA VAL A 439 -6.88 -15.98 3.08
C VAL A 439 -7.38 -14.62 3.58
N ASP A 440 -8.26 -13.97 2.81
CA ASP A 440 -8.86 -12.65 3.09
C ASP A 440 -9.79 -12.61 4.32
N SER A 441 -10.02 -13.75 4.98
CA SER A 441 -10.71 -13.80 6.27
C SER A 441 -9.80 -13.52 7.48
N SER A 442 -8.47 -13.51 7.28
CA SER A 442 -7.48 -13.38 8.36
C SER A 442 -6.43 -12.31 8.05
N ASN A 443 -6.41 -11.23 8.84
CA ASN A 443 -5.40 -10.17 8.75
C ASN A 443 -3.97 -10.71 8.78
N LEU A 444 -3.67 -11.68 9.65
CA LEU A 444 -2.34 -12.25 9.75
C LEU A 444 -1.92 -12.96 8.46
N TYR A 445 -2.80 -13.78 7.88
CA TYR A 445 -2.47 -14.53 6.66
C TYR A 445 -2.42 -13.61 5.43
N ALA A 446 -3.34 -12.65 5.33
CA ALA A 446 -3.32 -11.62 4.30
C ALA A 446 -2.00 -10.82 4.36
N LEU A 447 -1.64 -10.31 5.54
CA LEU A 447 -0.38 -9.59 5.79
C LEU A 447 0.85 -10.40 5.40
N LEU A 448 0.87 -11.70 5.71
CA LEU A 448 1.98 -12.58 5.35
C LEU A 448 2.09 -12.75 3.84
N VAL A 449 0.99 -12.99 3.13
CA VAL A 449 1.00 -13.16 1.68
C VAL A 449 1.46 -11.87 0.99
N ASP A 450 0.90 -10.73 1.40
CA ASP A 450 1.25 -9.43 0.83
C ASP A 450 2.69 -9.01 1.17
N GLY A 451 3.08 -9.13 2.43
CA GLY A 451 4.43 -8.77 2.91
C GLY A 451 5.53 -9.65 2.32
N LEU A 452 5.25 -10.94 2.05
CA LEU A 452 6.21 -11.86 1.44
C LEU A 452 6.23 -11.82 -0.09
N HIS A 453 5.31 -11.11 -0.74
CA HIS A 453 5.18 -11.10 -2.19
C HIS A 453 6.50 -10.74 -2.89
N TRP A 454 7.02 -9.53 -2.65
CA TRP A 454 8.27 -9.08 -3.28
C TRP A 454 9.52 -9.83 -2.78
N PRO A 455 9.69 -10.11 -1.47
CA PRO A 455 10.79 -10.95 -0.99
C PRO A 455 10.87 -12.32 -1.68
N LEU A 456 9.74 -12.99 -1.90
CA LEU A 456 9.70 -14.29 -2.58
C LEU A 456 10.14 -14.16 -4.04
N LEU A 457 9.67 -13.13 -4.75
CA LEU A 457 10.06 -12.87 -6.15
C LEU A 457 11.56 -12.60 -6.29
N LEU A 458 12.18 -11.91 -5.32
CA LEU A 458 13.64 -11.71 -5.27
C LEU A 458 14.39 -13.04 -5.09
N LEU A 459 13.92 -13.92 -4.21
CA LEU A 459 14.51 -15.24 -4.03
C LEU A 459 14.38 -16.12 -5.27
N ILE A 460 13.21 -16.13 -5.91
CA ILE A 460 12.97 -16.84 -7.16
C ILE A 460 13.94 -16.33 -8.23
N SER A 461 14.08 -15.00 -8.35
CA SER A 461 15.03 -14.38 -9.27
C SER A 461 16.47 -14.84 -9.03
N ALA A 462 16.96 -14.74 -7.80
CA ALA A 462 18.32 -15.14 -7.46
C ALA A 462 18.56 -16.65 -7.64
N SER A 463 17.54 -17.47 -7.36
CA SER A 463 17.59 -18.92 -7.55
C SER A 463 17.70 -19.29 -9.03
N TYR A 464 16.84 -18.69 -9.86
CA TYR A 464 16.84 -18.91 -11.30
C TYR A 464 18.16 -18.49 -11.96
N LEU A 465 18.65 -17.29 -11.64
CA LEU A 465 19.88 -16.74 -12.21
C LEU A 465 21.10 -17.64 -11.95
N MET A 466 21.16 -18.29 -10.79
CA MET A 466 22.23 -19.19 -10.43
C MET A 466 22.12 -20.58 -11.06
N MET A 467 20.91 -21.14 -11.15
CA MET A 467 20.70 -22.42 -11.86
C MET A 467 21.04 -22.31 -13.34
N ASN A 468 20.83 -21.14 -13.92
CA ASN A 468 21.15 -20.89 -15.30
C ASN A 468 22.65 -20.65 -15.54
N LYS A 469 23.36 -20.09 -14.54
CA LYS A 469 24.83 -19.96 -14.58
C LYS A 469 25.54 -21.31 -14.73
N THR A 470 24.97 -22.39 -14.22
CA THR A 470 25.53 -23.75 -14.37
C THR A 470 25.29 -24.41 -15.74
N LYS A 471 24.57 -23.76 -16.65
CA LYS A 471 24.28 -24.27 -18.01
C LYS A 471 25.04 -23.54 -19.12
N ALA A 472 25.72 -22.45 -18.79
CA ALA A 472 26.66 -21.74 -19.66
C ALA A 472 28.09 -22.07 -19.21
#